data_AF-A0A5N5TMR9-F1
#
_entry.id   AF-A0A5N5TMR9-F1
#
_cell.length_a   1.000
_cell.length_b   1.000
_cell.length_c   1.000
_cell.angle_alpha   90.00
_cell.angle_beta   90.00
_cell.angle_gamma   90.00
#
_symmetry.space_group_name_H-M   'P 1'
#
loop_
_entity.id
_entity.type
_entity.pdbx_description
1 polymer ?
#
loop_
_entity_poly.entity_id
_entity_poly.type
_entity_poly.pdbx_seq_one_letter_code
_entity_poly.pdbx_strand_id
1 'polypeptide(L)'
;MKSIIVITFLLAAVLQWTHVVAQSSCSDRCGESGDSSTCWCNNQCEDFSDCCSDYSSLCLSCQDRCGESYSSSKPCQCNSACGNNYDCCDDYSSECGGGGGGATDADVIALTEELYELDLSFLVGDKITIDQTPPGP
;
A
#
# COMPACT_ATOMS: atom_id res chain seq x y z
N MET A 1 -2.70 43.79 -43.23
CA MET A 1 -2.54 44.25 -41.83
C MET A 1 -3.86 44.19 -41.07
N LYS A 2 -4.90 44.95 -41.45
CA LYS A 2 -6.21 44.94 -40.78
C LYS A 2 -6.91 43.57 -40.76
N SER A 3 -6.88 42.83 -41.88
CA SER A 3 -7.48 41.49 -41.96
C SER A 3 -6.69 40.40 -41.22
N ILE A 4 -5.37 40.56 -41.07
CA ILE A 4 -4.51 39.61 -40.34
C ILE A 4 -4.78 39.74 -38.84
N ILE A 5 -4.94 40.97 -38.34
CA ILE A 5 -5.28 41.26 -36.94
C ILE A 5 -6.65 40.66 -36.57
N VAL A 6 -7.63 40.72 -37.48
CA VAL A 6 -8.96 40.11 -37.26
C VAL A 6 -8.88 38.58 -37.20
N ILE A 7 -8.09 37.95 -38.07
CA ILE A 7 -7.91 36.48 -38.08
C ILE A 7 -7.18 36.02 -36.82
N THR A 8 -6.15 36.75 -36.36
CA THR A 8 -5.44 36.40 -35.12
C THR A 8 -6.29 36.60 -33.88
N PHE A 9 -7.16 37.62 -33.84
CA PHE A 9 -8.12 37.82 -32.74
C PHE A 9 -9.21 36.75 -32.72
N LEU A 10 -9.72 36.35 -33.90
CA LEU A 10 -10.70 35.27 -34.01
C LEU A 10 -10.10 33.92 -33.61
N LEU A 11 -8.86 33.62 -34.02
CA LEU A 11 -8.13 32.41 -33.62
C LEU A 11 -7.81 32.38 -32.11
N ALA A 12 -7.44 33.53 -31.52
CA ALA A 12 -7.21 33.64 -30.08
C ALA A 12 -8.50 33.48 -29.26
N ALA A 13 -9.65 33.94 -29.77
CA ALA A 13 -10.95 33.75 -29.11
C ALA A 13 -11.40 32.28 -29.07
N VAL A 14 -11.00 31.46 -30.06
CA VAL A 14 -11.24 30.00 -30.02
C VAL A 14 -10.29 29.27 -29.06
N LEU A 15 -9.12 29.84 -28.77
CA LEU A 15 -8.11 29.29 -27.85
C LEU A 15 -8.38 29.59 -26.36
N GLN A 16 -9.40 30.38 -26.03
CA GLN A 16 -9.76 30.72 -24.64
C GLN A 16 -10.92 29.90 -24.09
N TRP A 17 -11.42 28.90 -24.83
CA TRP A 17 -12.51 28.05 -24.36
C TRP A 17 -11.96 26.75 -23.77
N THR A 18 -12.31 26.55 -22.50
CA THR A 18 -12.34 25.31 -21.73
C THR A 18 -11.02 24.62 -21.42
N HIS A 19 -10.37 25.04 -20.33
CA HIS A 19 -9.70 24.09 -19.43
C HIS A 19 -9.86 24.54 -17.97
N VAL A 20 -11.10 24.51 -17.46
CA VAL A 20 -11.28 24.19 -16.03
C VAL A 20 -11.08 22.68 -15.97
N VAL A 21 -9.88 22.24 -15.56
CA VAL A 21 -9.70 20.86 -15.11
C VAL A 21 -10.42 20.80 -13.77
N ALA A 22 -11.72 20.52 -13.82
CA ALA A 22 -12.45 20.08 -12.65
C ALA A 22 -11.65 18.91 -12.05
N GLN A 23 -11.24 19.01 -10.78
CA GLN A 23 -10.66 17.87 -10.09
C GLN A 23 -11.74 16.79 -10.00
N SER A 24 -11.68 15.87 -10.95
CA SER A 24 -12.60 14.74 -11.10
C SER A 24 -12.01 13.44 -10.54
N SER A 25 -10.91 13.54 -9.80
CA SER A 25 -10.06 12.43 -9.36
C SER A 25 -9.69 12.55 -7.89
N CYS A 26 -9.49 11.41 -7.24
CA CYS A 26 -9.03 11.29 -5.85
C CYS A 26 -7.51 11.18 -5.66
N SER A 27 -6.70 11.31 -6.72
CA SER A 27 -5.23 11.32 -6.60
C SER A 27 -4.79 12.33 -5.54
N ASP A 28 -4.11 11.86 -4.49
CA ASP A 28 -3.62 12.64 -3.36
C ASP A 28 -4.70 13.35 -2.51
N ARG A 29 -5.98 13.03 -2.72
CA ARG A 29 -7.13 13.69 -2.08
C ARG A 29 -7.92 12.80 -1.10
N CYS A 30 -7.51 11.55 -0.94
CA CYS A 30 -8.19 10.61 -0.04
C CYS A 30 -8.16 11.11 1.41
N GLY A 31 -9.33 11.43 1.94
CA GLY A 31 -9.53 12.00 3.26
C GLY A 31 -9.53 13.53 3.32
N GLU A 32 -9.61 14.23 2.19
CA GLU A 32 -9.78 15.68 2.20
C GLU A 32 -11.12 16.13 2.79
N SER A 33 -11.07 17.22 3.55
CA SER A 33 -12.22 17.94 4.08
C SER A 33 -12.17 19.38 3.56
N GLY A 34 -12.49 19.63 2.29
CA GLY A 34 -12.31 20.97 1.70
C GLY A 34 -12.97 21.25 0.35
N ASP A 35 -13.31 22.53 0.15
CA ASP A 35 -14.31 23.08 -0.76
C ASP A 35 -14.02 23.05 -2.27
N SER A 36 -15.11 22.96 -3.04
CA SER A 36 -15.21 23.20 -4.48
C SER A 36 -14.46 22.19 -5.37
N SER A 37 -14.95 20.96 -5.34
CA SER A 37 -14.61 19.93 -6.32
C SER A 37 -15.89 19.49 -7.03
N THR A 38 -15.77 18.94 -8.25
CA THR A 38 -16.91 18.31 -8.92
C THR A 38 -17.31 16.99 -8.24
N CYS A 39 -16.39 16.43 -7.44
CA CYS A 39 -16.58 15.23 -6.64
C CYS A 39 -15.67 15.21 -5.40
N TRP A 40 -16.04 14.42 -4.40
CA TRP A 40 -15.40 14.33 -3.09
C TRP A 40 -14.64 13.02 -2.90
N CYS A 41 -13.65 13.05 -2.00
CA CYS A 41 -12.78 11.92 -1.67
C CYS A 41 -12.69 11.70 -0.16
N ASN A 42 -13.70 12.15 0.58
CA ASN A 42 -13.85 11.90 2.01
C ASN A 42 -14.52 10.53 2.25
N ASN A 43 -14.66 10.11 3.50
CA ASN A 43 -15.30 8.85 3.87
C ASN A 43 -16.85 8.90 3.82
N GLN A 44 -17.45 10.06 3.52
CA GLN A 44 -18.90 10.24 3.48
C GLN A 44 -19.43 10.40 2.05
N CYS A 45 -18.56 10.40 1.04
CA CYS A 45 -18.97 10.76 -0.32
C CYS A 45 -19.96 9.75 -0.92
N GLU A 46 -19.96 8.51 -0.43
CA GLU A 46 -20.91 7.47 -0.85
C GLU A 46 -22.32 7.80 -0.34
N ASP A 47 -22.44 8.29 0.90
CA ASP A 47 -23.70 8.73 1.50
C ASP A 47 -24.32 9.90 0.72
N PHE A 48 -23.47 10.81 0.25
CA PHE A 48 -23.88 11.98 -0.55
C PHE A 48 -23.92 11.70 -2.06
N SER A 49 -23.50 10.50 -2.49
CA SER A 49 -23.39 10.10 -3.90
C SER A 49 -22.59 11.09 -4.75
N ASP A 50 -21.53 11.64 -4.17
CA ASP A 50 -20.69 12.66 -4.76
C ASP A 50 -19.20 12.26 -4.83
N CYS A 51 -18.89 10.97 -4.65
CA CYS A 51 -17.54 10.45 -4.81
C CYS A 51 -16.98 10.67 -6.23
N CYS A 52 -15.67 10.87 -6.33
CA CYS A 52 -15.00 10.79 -7.63
C CYS A 52 -15.05 9.36 -8.18
N SER A 53 -15.03 9.20 -9.50
CA SER A 53 -15.16 7.89 -10.15
C SER A 53 -14.04 6.91 -9.79
N ASP A 54 -12.90 7.41 -9.34
CA ASP A 54 -11.71 6.67 -8.95
C ASP A 54 -11.55 6.55 -7.41
N TYR A 55 -12.55 6.98 -6.63
CA TYR A 55 -12.52 6.93 -5.17
C TYR A 55 -12.23 5.52 -4.64
N SER A 56 -12.98 4.52 -5.11
CA SER A 56 -12.81 3.13 -4.67
C SER A 56 -11.39 2.62 -4.98
N SER A 57 -10.89 2.86 -6.18
CA SER A 57 -9.56 2.39 -6.59
C SER A 57 -8.40 3.09 -5.89
N LEU A 58 -8.54 4.35 -5.48
CA LEU A 58 -7.43 5.12 -4.90
C LEU A 58 -7.49 5.23 -3.38
N CYS A 59 -8.70 5.25 -2.80
CA CYS A 59 -8.90 5.50 -1.38
C CYS A 59 -9.24 4.24 -0.57
N LEU A 60 -9.77 3.19 -1.22
CA LEU A 60 -10.12 1.91 -0.56
C LEU A 60 -9.13 0.79 -0.86
N SER A 61 -8.02 1.09 -1.56
CA SER A 61 -6.97 0.13 -1.91
C SER A 61 -5.64 0.52 -1.27
N CYS A 62 -4.82 -0.49 -0.96
CA CYS A 62 -3.43 -0.31 -0.57
C CYS A 62 -2.41 -0.30 -1.70
N GLN A 63 -2.86 -0.40 -2.95
CA GLN A 63 -2.00 -0.24 -4.12
C GLN A 63 -1.24 1.09 -4.01
N ASP A 64 0.10 1.01 -4.03
CA ASP A 64 1.02 2.15 -3.87
C ASP A 64 0.92 2.93 -2.54
N ARG A 65 0.21 2.40 -1.52
CA ARG A 65 0.01 3.04 -0.21
C ARG A 65 0.66 2.30 0.96
N CYS A 66 1.28 1.15 0.71
CA CYS A 66 1.90 0.33 1.74
C CYS A 66 2.95 1.10 2.55
N GLY A 67 2.82 1.06 3.88
CA GLY A 67 3.74 1.73 4.80
C GLY A 67 3.49 3.24 4.97
N GLU A 68 2.36 3.76 4.49
CA GLU A 68 1.96 5.14 4.75
C GLU A 68 1.87 5.44 6.26
N SER A 69 1.98 6.72 6.64
CA SER A 69 1.69 7.13 8.01
C SER A 69 0.18 7.12 8.27
N TYR A 70 -0.22 6.87 9.51
CA TYR A 70 -1.63 6.92 9.91
C TYR A 70 -2.29 8.25 9.54
N SER A 71 -3.50 8.18 8.95
CA SER A 71 -4.33 9.34 8.64
C SER A 71 -5.78 9.06 8.96
N SER A 72 -6.31 9.70 10.01
CA SER A 72 -7.70 9.50 10.47
C SER A 72 -8.76 9.90 9.45
N SER A 73 -8.39 10.70 8.45
CA SER A 73 -9.33 11.15 7.43
C SER A 73 -9.50 10.13 6.29
N LYS A 74 -8.59 9.15 6.18
CA LYS A 74 -8.71 8.08 5.20
C LYS A 74 -9.72 7.04 5.66
N PRO A 75 -10.50 6.44 4.73
CA PRO A 75 -11.50 5.42 5.06
C PRO A 75 -10.87 4.12 5.61
N CYS A 76 -9.62 3.82 5.23
CA CYS A 76 -8.85 2.68 5.70
C CYS A 76 -7.34 2.99 5.63
N GLN A 77 -6.53 2.23 6.36
CA GLN A 77 -5.09 2.42 6.51
C GLN A 77 -4.30 1.33 5.78
N CYS A 78 -3.11 1.71 5.30
CA CYS A 78 -2.13 0.79 4.71
C CYS A 78 -0.80 0.75 5.48
N ASN A 79 -0.85 1.08 6.77
CA ASN A 79 0.29 1.06 7.67
C ASN A 79 0.38 -0.27 8.44
N SER A 80 1.54 -0.62 9.00
CA SER A 80 1.75 -1.90 9.71
C SER A 80 0.97 -2.03 11.02
N ALA A 81 0.46 -0.93 11.58
CA ALA A 81 -0.35 -0.94 12.79
C ALA A 81 -1.84 -1.20 12.52
N CYS A 82 -2.27 -1.17 11.25
CA CYS A 82 -3.70 -1.19 10.92
C CYS A 82 -4.42 -2.46 11.40
N GLY A 83 -3.71 -3.60 11.46
CA GLY A 83 -4.27 -4.86 11.94
C GLY A 83 -4.62 -4.80 13.43
N ASN A 84 -3.84 -4.08 14.23
CA ASN A 84 -4.11 -3.90 15.66
C ASN A 84 -5.23 -2.88 15.91
N ASN A 85 -5.40 -1.92 15.00
CA ASN A 85 -6.44 -0.89 15.07
C ASN A 85 -7.75 -1.30 14.38
N TYR A 86 -7.76 -2.45 13.70
CA TYR A 86 -8.88 -2.96 12.91
C TYR A 86 -9.36 -1.96 11.84
N ASP A 87 -8.42 -1.25 11.22
CA ASP A 87 -8.68 -0.20 10.22
C ASP A 87 -7.91 -0.40 8.91
N CYS A 88 -7.39 -1.61 8.63
CA CYS A 88 -6.75 -1.92 7.35
C CYS A 88 -7.72 -1.82 6.17
N CYS A 89 -7.22 -1.47 4.99
CA CYS A 89 -7.98 -1.69 3.75
C CYS A 89 -8.12 -3.20 3.47
N ASP A 90 -9.19 -3.59 2.79
CA ASP A 90 -9.53 -5.00 2.53
C ASP A 90 -8.42 -5.75 1.77
N ASP A 91 -7.67 -5.05 0.93
CA ASP A 91 -6.60 -5.58 0.09
C ASP A 91 -5.19 -5.44 0.71
N TYR A 92 -5.08 -4.99 1.97
CA TYR A 92 -3.80 -4.80 2.64
C TYR A 92 -2.93 -6.06 2.60
N SER A 93 -3.51 -7.23 2.85
CA SER A 93 -2.77 -8.50 2.83
C SER A 93 -2.24 -8.87 1.44
N SER A 94 -3.00 -8.60 0.38
CA SER A 94 -2.60 -8.89 -0.99
C SER A 94 -1.61 -7.87 -1.56
N GLU A 95 -1.81 -6.58 -1.28
CA GLU A 95 -0.99 -5.49 -1.83
C GLU A 95 0.30 -5.28 -1.04
N CYS A 96 0.24 -5.34 0.30
CA CYS A 96 1.37 -5.07 1.17
C CYS A 96 2.04 -6.34 1.71
N GLY A 97 1.71 -7.50 1.14
CA GLY A 97 2.33 -8.78 1.48
C GLY A 97 2.01 -9.27 2.89
N GLY A 98 0.87 -8.87 3.47
CA GLY A 98 0.41 -9.40 4.74
C GLY A 98 1.38 -9.15 5.90
N GLY A 99 1.93 -7.95 6.01
CA GLY A 99 2.79 -7.54 7.14
C GLY A 99 2.06 -7.31 8.48
N GLY A 100 0.82 -7.78 8.62
CA GLY A 100 0.06 -7.78 9.87
C GLY A 100 0.15 -9.09 10.66
N GLY A 101 0.89 -10.10 10.15
CA GLY A 101 1.28 -11.28 10.89
C GLY A 101 2.80 -11.34 10.96
N GLY A 102 3.38 -10.95 12.09
CA GLY A 102 4.75 -11.39 12.39
C GLY A 102 4.77 -12.92 12.30
N ALA A 103 5.88 -13.49 11.80
CA ALA A 103 6.07 -14.94 11.77
C ALA A 103 5.58 -15.53 13.08
N THR A 104 4.55 -16.36 13.01
CA THR A 104 4.03 -17.01 14.21
C THR A 104 5.03 -18.08 14.64
N ASP A 105 5.00 -18.46 15.91
CA ASP A 105 5.81 -19.57 16.37
C ASP A 105 5.54 -20.84 15.54
N ALA A 106 4.33 -21.00 15.00
CA ALA A 106 3.99 -22.10 14.09
C ALA A 106 4.72 -22.01 12.73
N ASP A 107 4.85 -20.81 12.16
CA ASP A 107 5.60 -20.60 10.91
C ASP A 107 7.10 -20.87 11.12
N VAL A 108 7.64 -20.43 12.26
CA VAL A 108 9.02 -20.69 12.65
C VAL A 108 9.23 -22.19 12.89
N ILE A 109 8.32 -22.87 13.58
CA ILE A 109 8.40 -24.32 13.83
C ILE A 109 8.35 -25.10 12.52
N ALA A 110 7.42 -24.80 11.61
CA ALA A 110 7.30 -25.50 10.33
C ALA A 110 8.58 -25.40 9.49
N LEU A 111 9.17 -24.20 9.42
CA LEU A 111 10.44 -23.98 8.74
C LEU A 111 11.61 -24.67 9.44
N THR A 112 11.60 -24.72 10.78
CA THR A 112 12.66 -25.37 11.57
C THR A 112 12.64 -26.89 11.35
N GLU A 113 11.46 -27.50 11.23
CA GLU A 113 11.32 -28.94 10.93
C GLU A 113 11.78 -29.27 9.50
N GLU A 114 11.46 -28.44 8.51
CA GLU A 114 11.98 -28.62 7.14
C GLU A 114 13.51 -28.49 7.06
N LEU A 115 14.10 -27.56 7.82
CA LEU A 115 15.54 -27.37 7.91
C LEU A 115 16.25 -28.49 8.67
N TYR A 116 15.59 -29.11 9.65
CA TYR A 116 16.14 -30.22 10.42
C TYR A 116 16.38 -31.46 9.55
N GLU A 117 15.47 -31.77 8.63
CA GLU A 117 15.61 -32.90 7.70
C GLU A 117 16.71 -32.69 6.66
N LEU A 118 17.14 -31.45 6.44
CA LEU A 118 18.20 -31.07 5.51
C LEU A 118 19.58 -30.92 6.18
N ASP A 119 19.68 -31.10 7.51
CA ASP A 119 20.94 -31.01 8.23
C ASP A 119 21.85 -32.23 7.97
N LEU A 120 22.64 -32.12 6.91
CA LEU A 120 23.67 -33.06 6.49
C LEU A 120 24.85 -33.17 7.48
N SER A 121 24.93 -32.33 8.51
CA SER A 121 25.96 -32.48 9.56
C SER A 121 25.78 -33.76 10.37
N PHE A 122 24.57 -34.34 10.38
CA PHE A 122 24.32 -35.66 10.96
C PHE A 122 24.96 -36.81 10.16
N LEU A 123 25.16 -36.64 8.85
CA LEU A 123 25.65 -37.70 7.95
C LEU A 123 27.17 -37.68 7.74
N VAL A 124 27.86 -36.59 8.10
CA VAL A 124 29.33 -36.60 8.21
C VAL A 124 29.65 -36.96 9.65
N GLY A 125 29.63 -38.27 9.92
CA GLY A 125 29.93 -38.86 11.21
C GLY A 125 31.34 -38.53 11.68
N ASP A 126 31.52 -37.35 12.24
CA ASP A 126 32.69 -36.98 13.03
C ASP A 126 32.55 -37.70 14.37
N LYS A 127 33.00 -38.96 14.34
CA LYS A 127 33.15 -39.81 15.50
C LYS A 127 34.12 -39.12 16.45
N ILE A 128 33.60 -38.32 17.38
CA ILE A 128 34.38 -37.78 18.49
C ILE A 128 34.82 -38.97 19.35
N THR A 129 36.02 -39.48 19.07
CA THR A 129 36.71 -40.43 19.95
C THR A 129 37.23 -39.65 21.15
N ILE A 130 36.52 -39.74 22.27
CA ILE A 130 37.07 -39.33 23.56
C ILE A 130 38.09 -40.39 23.96
N ASP A 131 39.37 -40.03 23.89
CA ASP A 131 40.46 -40.86 24.36
C ASP A 131 40.34 -41.01 25.89
N GLN A 132 39.83 -42.15 26.32
CA GLN A 132 39.78 -42.58 27.71
C GLN A 132 40.99 -43.46 28.02
N THR A 133 42.22 -43.01 27.70
CA THR A 133 43.41 -43.67 28.24
C THR A 133 43.59 -43.20 29.69
N PRO A 134 43.45 -44.08 30.71
CA PRO A 134 43.74 -43.71 32.08
C PRO A 134 45.23 -43.40 32.23
N PRO A 135 45.64 -42.41 33.04
CA PRO A 135 47.05 -42.21 33.32
C PRO A 135 47.64 -43.48 33.96
N GLY A 136 48.69 -44.02 33.34
CA GLY A 136 49.42 -45.19 33.82
C GLY A 136 50.11 -44.95 35.18
N PRO A 137 50.59 -46.03 35.82
CA PRO A 137 51.02 -46.04 37.22
C PRO A 137 52.21 -45.12 37.51
#